data_AF-A0A8B3L4B4-F1
#
_entry.id   AF-A0A8B3L4B4-F1
#
_cell.length_a   1.000
_cell.length_b   1.000
_cell.length_c   1.000
_cell.angle_alpha   90.00
_cell.angle_beta   90.00
_cell.angle_gamma   90.00
#
_symmetry.space_group_name_H-M   'P 1'
#
loop_
_entity.id
_entity.type
_entity.pdbx_description
1 polymer ?
#
loop_
_entity_poly.entity_id
_entity_poly.type
_entity_poly.pdbx_seq_one_letter_code
_entity_poly.pdbx_strand_id
1 'polypeptide(L)'
;MSVQPFLIGEGWIEVLDGNDTARAIFDRHYSRCRYADGRRPALFVGPGEKLVLLTADADALAAWRREKHRFDGQEGVNCAIFRREAGDVASQLLSNAMAIAWERWPGERLFTFVDPRHVPPTMVKGPRGHLYPVWGYCFYQAGWRFSGVSMKGKHILDCRPEWVRP
;
A
#
# COMPACT_ATOMS: atom_id res chain seq x y z
N MET A 1 -17.70 22.16 6.12
CA MET A 1 -17.21 21.40 4.95
C MET A 1 -15.92 22.07 4.52
N SER A 2 -14.77 21.43 4.77
CA SER A 2 -13.49 21.94 4.29
C SER A 2 -13.37 21.54 2.83
N VAL A 3 -13.63 22.48 1.93
CA VAL A 3 -13.51 22.26 0.49
C VAL A 3 -12.01 22.19 0.21
N GLN A 4 -11.53 21.02 -0.21
CA GLN A 4 -10.14 20.87 -0.61
C GLN A 4 -9.88 21.74 -1.85
N PRO A 5 -8.69 22.36 -1.95
CA PRO A 5 -8.18 22.71 -3.25
C PRO A 5 -8.08 21.39 -4.03
N PHE A 6 -8.84 21.31 -5.11
CA PHE A 6 -8.66 20.30 -6.16
C PHE A 6 -7.15 20.07 -6.31
N LEU A 7 -6.71 18.83 -6.14
CA LEU A 7 -5.33 18.46 -6.32
C LEU A 7 -4.98 18.79 -7.78
N ILE A 8 -4.32 19.93 -8.02
CA ILE A 8 -3.97 20.37 -9.38
C ILE A 8 -2.84 19.44 -9.86
N GLY A 9 -3.16 18.49 -10.72
CA GLY A 9 -2.20 17.56 -11.31
C GLY A 9 -2.86 16.31 -11.88
N GLU A 10 -2.05 15.45 -12.49
CA GLU A 10 -2.45 14.11 -12.95
C GLU A 10 -1.70 13.05 -12.14
N GLY A 11 -2.32 11.87 -11.96
CA GLY A 11 -1.71 10.74 -11.28
C GLY A 11 -1.61 10.92 -9.76
N TRP A 12 -0.46 10.53 -9.19
CA TRP A 12 -0.20 10.55 -7.75
C TRP A 12 0.32 11.90 -7.28
N ILE A 13 -0.29 12.45 -6.25
CA ILE A 13 0.10 13.72 -5.65
C ILE A 13 0.51 13.46 -4.21
N GLU A 14 1.69 13.95 -3.85
CA GLU A 14 2.20 13.86 -2.49
C GLU A 14 1.40 14.78 -1.57
N VAL A 15 0.92 14.23 -0.45
CA VAL A 15 0.21 14.95 0.59
C VAL A 15 0.85 14.70 1.95
N LEU A 16 0.57 15.58 2.91
CA LEU A 16 1.05 15.40 4.28
C LEU A 16 0.27 14.29 5.00
N ASP A 17 0.94 13.55 5.89
CA ASP A 17 0.26 12.68 6.85
C ASP A 17 -0.68 13.53 7.73
N GLY A 18 -1.92 13.08 7.88
CA GLY A 18 -3.02 13.86 8.45
C GLY A 18 -3.87 14.64 7.46
N ASN A 19 -3.60 14.57 6.14
CA ASN A 19 -4.53 15.06 5.13
C ASN A 19 -5.91 14.38 5.28
N ASP A 20 -6.97 15.19 5.39
CA ASP A 20 -8.32 14.69 5.70
C ASP A 20 -8.91 13.77 4.63
N THR A 21 -8.61 14.01 3.35
CA THR A 21 -9.10 13.16 2.25
C THR A 21 -8.38 11.82 2.23
N ALA A 22 -7.05 11.83 2.36
CA ALA A 22 -6.29 10.60 2.53
C ALA A 22 -6.76 9.81 3.76
N ARG A 23 -7.01 10.50 4.87
CA ARG A 23 -7.53 9.89 6.10
C ARG A 23 -8.93 9.30 5.91
N ALA A 24 -9.80 9.93 5.13
CA ALA A 24 -11.12 9.40 4.83
C ALA A 24 -11.04 8.06 4.08
N ILE A 25 -10.14 7.93 3.11
CA ILE A 25 -9.87 6.66 2.42
C ILE A 25 -9.27 5.63 3.38
N PHE A 26 -8.28 6.04 4.20
CA PHE A 26 -7.67 5.16 5.20
C PHE A 26 -8.66 4.64 6.25
N ASP A 27 -9.64 5.46 6.65
CA ASP A 27 -10.69 5.06 7.60
C ASP A 27 -11.54 3.89 7.09
N ARG A 28 -11.53 3.60 5.78
CA ARG A 28 -12.19 2.44 5.16
C ARG A 28 -11.22 1.27 4.87
N HIS A 29 -9.92 1.45 5.08
CA HIS A 29 -8.93 0.40 4.89
C HIS A 29 -8.95 -0.62 6.04
N TYR A 30 -8.79 -1.91 5.73
CA TYR A 30 -8.91 -2.99 6.73
C TYR A 30 -7.84 -2.93 7.83
N SER A 31 -6.70 -2.29 7.57
CA SER A 31 -5.65 -2.12 8.59
C SER A 31 -5.95 -1.02 9.61
N ARG A 32 -7.04 -0.25 9.42
CA ARG A 32 -7.43 0.81 10.35
C ARG A 32 -7.75 0.24 11.72
N CYS A 33 -6.94 0.60 12.71
CA CYS A 33 -7.26 0.30 14.10
C CYS A 33 -8.47 1.13 14.55
N ARG A 34 -9.49 0.46 15.09
CA ARG A 34 -10.61 1.06 15.80
C ARG A 34 -10.31 0.99 17.29
N TYR A 35 -9.93 2.12 17.89
CA TYR A 35 -9.60 2.17 19.31
C TYR A 35 -10.86 2.08 20.17
N ALA A 36 -10.77 1.34 21.27
CA ALA A 36 -11.89 1.14 22.20
C ALA A 36 -12.38 2.43 22.85
N ASP A 37 -11.50 3.42 23.02
CA ASP A 37 -11.80 4.76 23.55
C ASP A 37 -12.42 5.71 22.50
N GLY A 38 -12.62 5.25 21.27
CA GLY A 38 -13.20 6.04 20.18
C GLY A 38 -12.27 7.08 19.56
N ARG A 39 -10.99 7.16 19.98
CA ARG A 39 -10.08 8.17 19.44
C ARG A 39 -9.88 7.99 17.93
N ARG A 40 -9.76 9.11 17.22
CA ARG A 40 -9.50 9.16 15.77
C ARG A 40 -8.23 9.97 15.51
N PRO A 41 -7.04 9.33 15.58
CA PRO A 41 -5.79 10.03 15.35
C PRO A 41 -5.79 10.74 14.01
N ALA A 42 -5.26 11.97 13.99
CA ALA A 42 -5.08 12.74 12.76
C ALA A 42 -4.00 12.08 11.89
N LEU A 43 -2.85 11.79 12.47
CA LEU A 43 -1.76 11.05 11.82
C LEU A 43 -2.05 9.56 11.78
N PHE A 44 -1.76 8.92 10.66
CA PHE A 44 -2.19 7.54 10.42
C PHE A 44 -1.12 6.60 9.85
N VAL A 45 0.03 7.11 9.40
CA VAL A 45 1.13 6.27 8.88
C VAL A 45 2.07 5.80 9.99
N GLY A 46 2.20 6.60 11.05
CA GLY A 46 3.15 6.38 12.14
C GLY A 46 4.40 7.26 12.06
N PRO A 47 5.33 7.12 13.03
CA PRO A 47 6.54 7.94 13.11
C PRO A 47 7.62 7.49 12.12
N GLY A 48 8.47 8.40 11.67
CA GLY A 48 9.60 8.12 10.78
C GLY A 48 9.47 8.77 9.39
N GLU A 49 10.41 8.44 8.50
CA GLU A 49 10.37 8.86 7.10
C GLU A 49 9.19 8.17 6.39
N LYS A 50 8.36 8.97 5.73
CA LYS A 50 7.12 8.53 5.12
C LYS A 50 6.80 9.32 3.87
N LEU A 51 5.98 8.72 3.02
CA LEU A 51 5.44 9.27 1.79
C LEU A 51 3.97 8.91 1.73
N VAL A 52 3.09 9.90 1.57
CA VAL A 52 1.65 9.69 1.39
C VAL A 52 1.27 10.22 0.03
N LEU A 53 0.70 9.35 -0.80
CA LEU A 53 0.27 9.65 -2.15
C LEU A 53 -1.25 9.50 -2.23
N LEU A 54 -1.90 10.50 -2.79
CA LEU A 54 -3.32 10.54 -3.09
C LEU A 54 -3.46 10.79 -4.58
N THR A 55 -4.31 10.04 -5.28
CA THR A 55 -4.57 10.35 -6.69
C THR A 55 -5.33 11.67 -6.83
N ALA A 56 -5.17 12.34 -7.97
CA ALA A 56 -5.82 13.65 -8.22
C ALA A 56 -7.35 13.62 -8.09
N ASP A 57 -7.97 12.49 -8.42
CA ASP A 57 -9.41 12.21 -8.25
C ASP A 57 -9.81 11.79 -6.83
N ALA A 58 -8.83 11.66 -5.92
CA ALA A 58 -9.01 11.16 -4.55
C ALA A 58 -9.66 9.77 -4.45
N ASP A 59 -9.47 8.92 -5.47
CA ASP A 59 -10.00 7.55 -5.48
C ASP A 59 -8.98 6.48 -5.09
N ALA A 60 -7.70 6.83 -4.93
CA ALA A 60 -6.69 5.90 -4.42
C ALA A 60 -5.69 6.56 -3.48
N LEU A 61 -5.23 5.76 -2.51
CA LEU A 61 -4.27 6.12 -1.47
C LEU A 61 -3.14 5.10 -1.43
N ALA A 62 -1.91 5.58 -1.45
CA ALA A 62 -0.73 4.80 -1.12
C ALA A 62 0.06 5.48 0.00
N ALA A 63 0.44 4.76 1.03
CA ALA A 63 1.31 5.27 2.09
C ALA A 63 2.51 4.35 2.31
N TRP A 64 3.69 4.95 2.28
CA TRP A 64 4.96 4.28 2.42
C TRP A 64 5.67 4.79 3.67
N ARG A 65 6.35 3.88 4.36
CA ARG A 65 7.13 4.19 5.56
C ARG A 65 8.46 3.47 5.50
N ARG A 66 9.57 4.21 5.56
CA ARG A 66 10.89 3.60 5.69
C ARG A 66 11.08 3.14 7.13
N GLU A 67 11.27 1.84 7.30
CA GLU A 67 11.30 1.22 8.62
C GLU A 67 12.76 1.06 9.06
N LYS A 68 13.16 1.70 10.16
CA LYS A 68 14.52 1.60 10.73
C LYS A 68 14.61 0.65 11.93
N HIS A 69 13.51 0.51 12.68
CA HIS A 69 13.45 -0.32 13.89
C HIS A 69 12.16 -1.14 13.88
N ARG A 70 12.28 -2.46 13.68
CA ARG A 70 11.15 -3.40 13.73
C ARG A 70 11.52 -4.66 14.50
N PHE A 71 10.53 -5.22 15.19
CA PHE A 71 10.67 -6.49 15.92
C PHE A 71 10.37 -7.72 15.07
N ASP A 72 9.93 -7.55 13.82
CA ASP A 72 9.60 -8.64 12.89
C ASP A 72 10.70 -8.91 11.84
N GLY A 73 11.86 -8.27 11.99
CA GLY A 73 13.03 -8.45 11.13
C GLY A 73 12.84 -7.99 9.68
N GLN A 74 11.76 -7.27 9.35
CA GLN A 74 11.60 -6.71 8.02
C GLN A 74 12.41 -5.43 7.85
N GLU A 75 13.10 -5.33 6.71
CA GLU A 75 13.90 -4.17 6.33
C GLU A 75 13.42 -3.59 4.99
N GLY A 76 13.65 -2.28 4.82
CA GLY A 76 13.29 -1.51 3.63
C GLY A 76 12.12 -0.56 3.84
N VAL A 77 11.36 -0.32 2.77
CA VAL A 77 10.22 0.59 2.75
C VAL A 77 8.91 -0.21 2.75
N ASN A 78 8.11 -0.02 3.79
CA ASN A 78 6.82 -0.67 3.96
C ASN A 78 5.74 0.09 3.18
N CYS A 79 5.05 -0.57 2.25
CA CYS A 79 3.76 -0.15 1.74
C CYS A 79 2.71 -0.41 2.82
N ALA A 80 2.57 0.54 3.75
CA ALA A 80 1.71 0.42 4.92
C ALA A 80 0.22 0.50 4.56
N ILE A 81 -0.10 1.24 3.49
CA ILE A 81 -1.46 1.41 2.98
C ILE A 81 -1.40 1.38 1.47
N PHE A 82 -2.23 0.55 0.85
CA PHE A 82 -2.61 0.70 -0.55
C PHE A 82 -4.10 0.43 -0.66
N ARG A 83 -4.85 1.43 -1.11
CA ARG A 83 -6.30 1.33 -1.28
C ARG A 83 -6.71 2.06 -2.54
N ARG A 84 -7.41 1.35 -3.42
CA ARG A 84 -8.10 1.90 -4.57
C ARG A 84 -9.60 1.73 -4.36
N GLU A 85 -10.36 2.80 -4.53
CA GLU A 85 -11.82 2.82 -4.45
C GLU A 85 -12.46 2.89 -5.84
N ALA A 86 -11.85 3.63 -6.77
CA ALA A 86 -12.25 3.68 -8.18
C ALA A 86 -11.04 3.99 -9.11
N GLY A 87 -11.30 4.34 -10.37
CA GLY A 87 -10.29 4.75 -11.34
C GLY A 87 -9.54 3.61 -12.05
N ASP A 88 -8.27 3.85 -12.35
CA ASP A 88 -7.38 2.98 -13.14
C ASP A 88 -7.16 1.57 -12.58
N VAL A 89 -6.49 0.70 -13.34
CA VAL A 89 -6.12 -0.64 -12.89
C VAL A 89 -5.23 -0.57 -11.65
N ALA A 90 -5.61 -1.30 -10.58
CA ALA A 90 -4.94 -1.25 -9.29
C ALA A 90 -3.43 -1.58 -9.36
N SER A 91 -3.03 -2.53 -10.21
CA SER A 91 -1.60 -2.84 -10.40
C SER A 91 -0.83 -1.72 -11.09
N GLN A 92 -1.43 -1.00 -12.05
CA GLN A 92 -0.79 0.14 -12.69
C GLN A 92 -0.63 1.31 -11.73
N LEU A 93 -1.67 1.62 -10.94
CA LEU A 93 -1.59 2.63 -9.87
C LEU A 93 -0.49 2.28 -8.86
N LEU A 94 -0.41 1.01 -8.46
CA LEU A 94 0.63 0.53 -7.56
C LEU A 94 2.03 0.68 -8.17
N SER A 95 2.24 0.25 -9.43
CA SER A 95 3.52 0.40 -10.13
C SER A 95 3.97 1.87 -10.21
N ASN A 96 3.04 2.79 -10.50
CA ASN A 96 3.33 4.22 -10.54
C ASN A 96 3.70 4.76 -9.14
N ALA A 97 3.02 4.31 -8.09
CA ALA A 97 3.36 4.68 -6.71
C ALA A 97 4.72 4.12 -6.28
N MET A 98 5.08 2.92 -6.73
CA MET A 98 6.39 2.30 -6.47
C MET A 98 7.52 3.09 -7.10
N ALA A 99 7.33 3.61 -8.33
CA ALA A 99 8.32 4.46 -8.99
C ALA A 99 8.65 5.69 -8.12
N ILE A 100 7.62 6.39 -7.62
CA ILE A 100 7.80 7.55 -6.73
C ILE A 100 8.47 7.14 -5.39
N ALA A 101 8.09 5.98 -4.84
CA ALA A 101 8.73 5.46 -3.63
C ALA A 101 10.23 5.18 -3.84
N TRP A 102 10.63 4.64 -5.00
CA TRP A 102 12.04 4.41 -5.32
C TRP A 102 12.79 5.68 -5.73
N GLU A 103 12.13 6.71 -6.25
CA GLU A 103 12.74 8.02 -6.40
C GLU A 103 13.09 8.63 -5.04
N ARG A 104 12.20 8.47 -4.04
CA ARG A 104 12.44 8.91 -2.67
C ARG A 104 13.50 8.07 -1.96
N TRP A 105 13.45 6.76 -2.14
CA TRP A 105 14.36 5.81 -1.51
C TRP A 105 14.99 4.86 -2.55
N PRO A 106 16.01 5.32 -3.29
CA PRO A 106 16.62 4.54 -4.35
C PRO A 106 17.22 3.22 -3.84
N GLY A 107 16.94 2.13 -4.57
CA GLY A 107 17.52 0.81 -4.29
C GLY A 107 16.89 0.05 -3.12
N GLU A 108 15.96 0.66 -2.38
CA GLU A 108 15.33 0.00 -1.25
C GLU A 108 14.41 -1.16 -1.67
N ARG A 109 14.38 -2.20 -0.84
CA ARG A 109 13.34 -3.23 -0.89
C ARG A 109 12.00 -2.60 -0.50
N LEU A 110 10.98 -2.80 -1.33
CA LEU A 110 9.59 -2.52 -0.96
C LEU A 110 8.98 -3.77 -0.36
N PHE A 111 8.22 -3.65 0.73
CA PHE A 111 7.50 -4.78 1.32
C PHE A 111 6.12 -4.39 1.83
N THR A 112 5.24 -5.37 2.01
CA THR A 112 3.90 -5.17 2.55
C THR A 112 3.37 -6.40 3.27
N PHE A 113 2.28 -6.22 4.01
CA PHE A 113 1.56 -7.32 4.67
C PHE A 113 0.10 -7.36 4.18
N VAL A 114 -0.25 -8.46 3.51
CA VAL A 114 -1.63 -8.74 3.10
C VAL A 114 -2.27 -9.65 4.14
N ASP A 115 -3.39 -9.23 4.72
CA ASP A 115 -4.13 -10.05 5.69
C ASP A 115 -5.20 -10.87 4.96
N PRO A 116 -5.00 -12.20 4.79
CA PRO A 116 -5.93 -13.03 4.02
C PRO A 116 -7.32 -13.15 4.66
N ARG A 117 -7.49 -12.73 5.92
CA ARG A 117 -8.79 -12.70 6.60
C ARG A 117 -9.65 -11.50 6.19
N HIS A 118 -9.06 -10.46 5.62
CA HIS A 118 -9.74 -9.21 5.28
C HIS A 118 -9.74 -8.90 3.78
N VAL A 119 -8.92 -9.62 3.00
CA VAL A 119 -8.81 -9.43 1.55
C VAL A 119 -9.38 -10.67 0.87
N PRO A 120 -10.39 -10.53 -0.02
CA PRO A 120 -10.85 -11.63 -0.84
C PRO A 120 -9.73 -12.10 -1.79
N PRO A 121 -9.54 -13.42 -1.99
CA PRO A 121 -8.58 -13.90 -2.96
C PRO A 121 -9.08 -13.69 -4.39
N THR A 122 -8.15 -13.53 -5.32
CA THR A 122 -8.38 -13.73 -6.75
C THR A 122 -8.06 -15.19 -7.09
N MET A 123 -8.97 -15.88 -7.78
CA MET A 123 -8.73 -17.26 -8.22
C MET A 123 -7.92 -17.23 -9.52
N VAL A 124 -6.71 -17.79 -9.49
CA VAL A 124 -5.78 -17.79 -10.63
C VAL A 124 -5.58 -19.23 -11.13
N LYS A 125 -5.49 -19.40 -12.44
CA LYS A 125 -5.23 -20.70 -13.07
C LYS A 125 -3.75 -21.05 -12.96
N GLY A 126 -3.44 -22.17 -12.33
CA GLY A 126 -2.09 -22.70 -12.21
C GLY A 126 -1.61 -23.43 -13.46
N PRO A 127 -0.32 -23.83 -13.51
CA PRO A 127 0.27 -24.47 -14.68
C PRO A 127 -0.43 -25.77 -15.10
N ARG A 128 -1.04 -26.47 -14.13
CA ARG A 128 -1.81 -27.71 -14.36
C ARG A 128 -3.31 -27.49 -14.50
N GLY A 129 -3.74 -26.25 -14.75
CA GLY A 129 -5.15 -25.91 -14.97
C GLY A 129 -6.05 -25.80 -13.74
N HIS A 130 -5.56 -26.15 -12.54
CA HIS A 130 -6.30 -25.97 -11.28
C HIS A 130 -6.35 -24.48 -10.89
N LEU A 131 -7.48 -24.04 -10.32
CA LEU A 131 -7.59 -22.72 -9.74
C LEU A 131 -6.99 -22.71 -8.33
N TYR A 132 -6.25 -21.66 -7.98
CA TYR A 132 -5.73 -21.45 -6.63
C TYR A 132 -5.93 -20.00 -6.18
N PRO A 133 -6.19 -19.75 -4.89
CA PRO A 133 -6.43 -18.41 -4.37
C PRO A 133 -5.13 -17.60 -4.23
N VAL A 134 -5.18 -16.34 -4.66
CA VAL A 134 -4.08 -15.37 -4.53
C VAL A 134 -4.60 -14.11 -3.85
N TRP A 135 -4.00 -13.75 -2.71
CA TRP A 135 -4.34 -12.56 -1.95
C TRP A 135 -3.45 -11.39 -2.35
N GLY A 136 -4.05 -10.21 -2.56
CA GLY A 136 -3.29 -9.04 -3.03
C GLY A 136 -2.82 -9.20 -4.48
N TYR A 137 -3.65 -9.75 -5.36
CA TYR A 137 -3.29 -10.05 -6.75
C TYR A 137 -2.68 -8.86 -7.52
N CYS A 138 -3.10 -7.62 -7.23
CA CYS A 138 -2.52 -6.42 -7.82
C CYS A 138 -1.02 -6.25 -7.53
N PHE A 139 -0.53 -6.70 -6.36
CA PHE A 139 0.89 -6.67 -6.03
C PHE A 139 1.68 -7.60 -6.96
N TYR A 140 1.20 -8.82 -7.19
CA TYR A 140 1.86 -9.76 -8.11
C TYR A 140 1.87 -9.24 -9.55
N GLN A 141 0.79 -8.60 -9.99
CA GLN A 141 0.72 -7.94 -11.30
C GLN A 141 1.68 -6.75 -11.41
N ALA A 142 2.00 -6.07 -10.29
CA ALA A 142 3.01 -5.03 -10.21
C ALA A 142 4.44 -5.57 -9.99
N GLY A 143 4.66 -6.89 -10.13
CA GLY A 143 5.97 -7.52 -10.03
C GLY A 143 6.44 -7.87 -8.61
N TRP A 144 5.54 -7.84 -7.63
CA TRP A 144 5.83 -8.30 -6.28
C TRP A 144 5.87 -9.82 -6.20
N ARG A 145 6.62 -10.33 -5.22
CA ARG A 145 6.80 -11.76 -4.96
C ARG A 145 6.41 -12.09 -3.52
N PHE A 146 6.04 -13.34 -3.29
CA PHE A 146 5.80 -13.84 -1.96
C PHE A 146 7.14 -14.03 -1.22
N SER A 147 7.26 -13.47 -0.03
CA SER A 147 8.47 -13.49 0.79
C SER A 147 8.30 -14.24 2.12
N GLY A 148 7.07 -14.67 2.47
CA GLY A 148 6.81 -15.45 3.67
C GLY A 148 5.48 -15.14 4.33
N VAL A 149 5.32 -15.63 5.57
CA VAL A 149 4.14 -15.36 6.40
C VAL A 149 4.60 -14.82 7.75
N SER A 150 4.01 -13.70 8.17
CA SER A 150 4.26 -13.15 9.50
C SER A 150 3.72 -14.06 10.61
N MET A 151 4.19 -13.85 11.86
CA MET A 151 3.66 -14.57 13.04
C MET A 151 2.14 -14.46 13.22
N LYS A 152 1.50 -13.42 12.67
CA LYS A 152 0.05 -13.20 12.73
C LYS A 152 -0.71 -13.74 11.51
N GLY A 153 -0.07 -14.52 10.66
CA GLY A 153 -0.68 -15.14 9.49
C GLY A 153 -0.85 -14.22 8.27
N LYS A 154 -0.28 -13.01 8.29
CA LYS A 154 -0.30 -12.12 7.12
C LYS A 154 0.74 -12.54 6.10
N HIS A 155 0.38 -12.55 4.82
CA HIS A 155 1.31 -12.78 3.72
C HIS A 155 2.25 -11.60 3.61
N ILE A 156 3.55 -11.87 3.57
CA ILE A 156 4.59 -10.88 3.33
C ILE A 156 4.89 -10.94 1.85
N LEU A 157 4.69 -9.81 1.17
CA LEU A 157 5.11 -9.64 -0.21
C LEU A 157 6.23 -8.62 -0.25
N ASP A 158 7.17 -8.79 -1.18
CA ASP A 158 8.19 -7.80 -1.43
C ASP A 158 8.42 -7.57 -2.93
N CYS A 159 9.07 -6.46 -3.23
CA CYS A 159 9.48 -6.09 -4.56
C CYS A 159 10.81 -5.35 -4.50
N ARG A 160 11.64 -5.59 -5.49
CA ARG A 160 12.93 -4.92 -5.65
C ARG A 160 12.99 -4.26 -7.02
N PRO A 161 13.68 -3.11 -7.15
CA PRO A 161 13.71 -2.38 -8.41
C PRO A 161 14.28 -3.23 -9.56
N GLU A 162 15.24 -4.13 -9.28
CA GLU A 162 15.81 -5.05 -10.27
C GLU A 162 14.84 -6.13 -10.78
N TRP A 163 13.67 -6.31 -10.18
CA TRP A 163 12.68 -7.30 -10.65
C TRP A 163 11.68 -6.75 -11.66
N VAL A 164 11.56 -5.42 -11.73
CA VAL A 164 10.51 -4.73 -12.50
C VAL A 164 11.07 -3.74 -13.53
N ARG A 165 12.38 -3.49 -13.53
CA ARG A 165 13.03 -2.77 -14.62
C ARG A 165 13.08 -3.67 -15.87
N PRO A 166 12.74 -3.15 -17.06
CA PRO A 166 12.93 -3.86 -18.32
C PRO A 166 14.41 -4.12 -18.61
#